data_AF-A0A7Z0LK16-F1
#
_entry.id   AF-A0A7Z0LK16-F1
#
_cell.length_a   1.000
_cell.length_b   1.000
_cell.length_c   1.000
_cell.angle_alpha   90.00
_cell.angle_beta   90.00
_cell.angle_gamma   90.00
#
_symmetry.space_group_name_H-M   'P 1'
#
loop_
_entity.id
_entity.type
_entity.pdbx_description
1 polymer ?
#
loop_
_entity_poly.entity_id
_entity_poly.type
_entity_poly.pdbx_seq_one_letter_code
_entity_poly.pdbx_strand_id
1 'polypeptide(L)'
;MANLLVQRANSAFKKGDYRSAKALYQEAANQYGSQLFAANVAVCEKALAKGRPKKINAALTPQPRLSNDAISQQLSDTQQLLEHYYNRCQELEYQLIDKC
;
A
#
# COMPACT_ATOMS: atom_id res chain seq x y z
N MET A 1 -0.18 -1.49 -20.69
CA MET A 1 1.29 -1.67 -20.62
C MET A 1 1.98 -0.94 -19.46
N ALA A 2 1.32 0.00 -18.76
CA ALA A 2 1.93 0.80 -17.69
C ALA A 2 2.46 0.03 -16.46
N ASN A 3 1.88 -1.12 -16.16
CA ASN A 3 2.25 -1.93 -15.00
C ASN A 3 3.63 -2.60 -15.16
N LEU A 4 4.04 -2.92 -16.38
CA LEU A 4 5.24 -3.72 -16.62
C LEU A 4 6.53 -2.96 -16.28
N LEU A 5 6.56 -1.66 -16.57
CA LEU A 5 7.73 -0.80 -16.34
C LEU A 5 8.03 -0.65 -14.83
N VAL A 6 6.98 -0.35 -14.05
CA VAL A 6 7.08 -0.20 -12.59
C VAL A 6 7.40 -1.54 -11.92
N GLN A 7 6.79 -2.64 -12.40
CA GLN A 7 7.11 -3.99 -11.91
C GLN A 7 8.57 -4.37 -12.16
N ARG A 8 9.10 -4.07 -13.35
CA ARG A 8 10.52 -4.30 -13.68
C ARG A 8 11.44 -3.45 -12.81
N ALA A 9 11.11 -2.18 -12.59
CA ALA A 9 11.87 -1.28 -11.70
C ALA A 9 11.91 -1.84 -10.27
N ASN A 10 10.76 -2.26 -9.73
CA ASN A 10 10.65 -2.87 -8.41
C ASN A 10 11.43 -4.19 -8.30
N SER A 11 11.42 -5.01 -9.36
CA SER A 11 12.19 -6.25 -9.41
C SER A 11 13.70 -5.99 -9.40
N ALA A 12 14.18 -5.04 -10.20
CA ALA A 12 15.58 -4.62 -10.21
C ALA A 12 16.02 -4.06 -8.84
N PHE A 13 15.16 -3.25 -8.21
CA PHE A 13 15.41 -2.70 -6.88
C PHE A 13 15.57 -3.81 -5.82
N LYS A 14 14.66 -4.79 -5.82
CA LYS A 14 14.71 -5.95 -4.90
C LYS A 14 15.96 -6.81 -5.11
N LYS A 15 16.46 -6.89 -6.34
CA LYS A 15 17.70 -7.61 -6.68
C LYS A 15 18.97 -6.83 -6.30
N GLY A 16 18.83 -5.58 -5.82
CA GLY A 16 19.96 -4.70 -5.51
C GLY A 16 20.60 -4.04 -6.73
N ASP A 17 19.99 -4.17 -7.91
CA ASP A 17 20.44 -3.47 -9.11
C ASP A 17 19.84 -2.06 -9.16
N TYR A 18 20.38 -1.19 -8.30
CA TYR A 18 19.91 0.19 -8.15
C TYR A 18 20.17 1.04 -9.40
N ARG A 19 21.13 0.65 -10.26
CA ARG A 19 21.43 1.37 -11.49
C ARG A 19 20.32 1.15 -12.52
N SER A 20 19.95 -0.11 -12.76
CA SER A 20 18.83 -0.44 -13.66
C SER A 20 17.49 0.03 -13.09
N ALA A 21 17.27 -0.12 -11.78
CA ALA A 21 16.05 0.35 -11.13
C ALA A 21 15.86 1.87 -11.30
N LYS A 22 16.92 2.67 -11.11
CA LYS A 22 16.89 4.12 -11.32
C LYS A 22 16.46 4.48 -12.73
N ALA A 23 17.07 3.87 -13.75
CA ALA A 23 16.74 4.15 -15.15
C ALA A 23 15.26 3.86 -15.46
N LEU A 24 14.75 2.72 -14.97
CA LEU A 24 13.34 2.35 -15.17
C LEU A 24 12.38 3.28 -14.43
N TYR A 25 12.73 3.77 -13.23
CA TYR A 25 11.91 4.77 -12.53
C TYR A 25 11.94 6.14 -13.21
N GLN A 26 13.06 6.52 -13.83
CA GLN A 26 13.14 7.75 -14.64
C GLN A 26 12.31 7.64 -15.92
N GLU A 27 12.32 6.48 -16.56
CA GLU A 27 11.44 6.20 -17.70
C GLU A 27 9.96 6.24 -17.29
N ALA A 28 9.63 5.69 -16.12
CA ALA A 28 8.27 5.75 -15.57
C ALA A 28 7.87 7.19 -15.20
N ALA A 29 8.80 7.97 -14.64
CA ALA A 29 8.60 9.38 -14.35
C ALA A 29 8.24 10.18 -15.60
N ASN A 30 8.88 9.90 -16.74
CA ASN A 30 8.59 10.57 -18.01
C ASN A 30 7.19 10.23 -18.55
N GLN A 31 6.68 9.02 -18.26
CA GLN A 31 5.37 8.58 -18.75
C GLN A 31 4.20 8.97 -17.84
N TYR A 32 4.39 8.90 -16.52
CA TYR A 32 3.29 9.00 -15.54
C TYR A 32 3.40 10.23 -14.63
N GLY A 33 4.53 10.94 -14.67
CA GLY A 33 4.79 12.12 -13.84
C GLY A 33 5.96 11.90 -12.89
N SER A 34 6.86 12.88 -12.88
CA SER A 34 8.10 12.85 -12.09
C SER A 34 7.87 12.74 -10.59
N GLN A 35 6.83 13.38 -10.08
CA GLN A 35 6.50 13.38 -8.65
C GLN A 35 6.21 11.97 -8.10
N LEU A 36 5.63 11.09 -8.91
CA LEU A 36 5.27 9.72 -8.50
C LEU A 36 6.50 8.85 -8.25
N PHE A 37 7.64 9.17 -8.86
CA PHE A 37 8.85 8.35 -8.81
C PHE A 37 10.06 9.05 -8.21
N ALA A 38 9.95 10.33 -7.83
CA ALA A 38 11.04 11.11 -7.24
C ALA A 38 11.65 10.43 -5.99
N ALA A 39 10.80 9.90 -5.11
CA ALA A 39 11.26 9.17 -3.91
C ALA A 39 12.05 7.90 -4.30
N ASN A 40 11.56 7.14 -5.28
CA ASN A 40 12.20 5.90 -5.72
C ASN A 40 13.58 6.16 -6.35
N VAL A 41 13.69 7.21 -7.17
CA VAL A 41 14.96 7.65 -7.77
C VAL A 41 15.94 8.09 -6.68
N ALA A 42 15.51 8.90 -5.72
CA ALA A 42 16.35 9.38 -4.62
C ALA A 42 16.88 8.23 -3.74
N VAL A 43 16.07 7.19 -3.50
CA VAL A 43 16.52 5.99 -2.77
C VAL A 43 17.57 5.22 -3.55
N CYS A 44 17.41 5.06 -4.88
CA CYS A 44 18.40 4.42 -5.72
C CYS A 44 19.72 5.19 -5.75
N GLU A 45 19.66 6.53 -5.82
CA GLU A 45 20.85 7.39 -5.78
C GLU A 45 21.60 7.26 -4.46
N LYS A 46 20.88 7.30 -3.32
CA LYS A 46 21.48 7.07 -2.00
C LYS A 46 22.15 5.69 -1.89
N ALA A 47 21.53 4.66 -2.46
CA ALA A 47 22.08 3.30 -2.45
C ALA A 47 23.36 3.18 -3.31
N LEU A 48 23.42 3.89 -4.45
CA LEU A 48 24.60 3.95 -5.31
C LEU A 48 25.73 4.79 -4.69
N ALA A 49 25.39 5.93 -4.07
CA ALA A 49 26.35 6.85 -3.45
C ALA A 49 27.04 6.26 -2.21
N LYS A 50 26.35 5.39 -1.46
CA LYS A 50 26.92 4.76 -0.26
C LYS A 50 27.92 3.63 -0.55
N GLY A 51 28.16 3.28 -1.82
CA GLY A 51 29.07 2.20 -2.22
C GLY A 51 28.52 0.84 -1.78
N ARG A 52 28.04 0.03 -2.74
CA ARG A 52 27.39 -1.30 -2.57
C ARG A 52 26.97 -1.62 -1.13
N PRO A 53 25.68 -1.53 -0.77
CA PRO A 53 25.26 -2.09 0.51
C PRO A 53 25.55 -3.60 0.48
N LYS A 54 26.57 -4.00 1.25
CA LYS A 54 26.81 -5.38 1.68
C LYS A 54 25.44 -5.93 2.03
N LYS A 55 24.97 -6.92 1.26
CA LYS A 55 23.63 -7.54 1.35
C LYS A 55 23.06 -7.26 2.73
N ILE A 56 22.29 -6.18 2.84
CA ILE A 56 21.32 -6.09 3.89
C ILE A 56 20.40 -7.21 3.49
N ASN A 57 20.61 -8.38 4.10
CA ASN A 57 19.50 -9.15 4.57
C ASN A 57 18.66 -8.09 5.28
N ALA A 58 17.77 -7.45 4.53
CA ALA A 58 16.60 -6.84 5.10
C ALA A 58 16.05 -8.04 5.83
N ALA A 59 16.38 -8.12 7.13
CA ALA A 59 15.51 -8.76 8.07
C ALA A 59 14.17 -8.23 7.61
N LEU A 60 13.41 -9.14 7.01
CA LEU A 60 11.99 -8.99 6.87
C LEU A 60 11.59 -8.75 8.31
N THR A 61 11.63 -7.49 8.75
CA THR A 61 10.83 -7.04 9.87
C THR A 61 9.49 -7.59 9.47
N PRO A 62 8.95 -8.58 10.21
CA PRO A 62 7.62 -9.04 9.93
C PRO A 62 6.78 -7.78 10.02
N GLN A 63 6.40 -7.23 8.87
CA GLN A 63 5.20 -6.41 8.80
C GLN A 63 4.19 -7.27 9.55
N PRO A 64 3.58 -6.77 10.65
CA PRO A 64 2.61 -7.55 11.37
C PRO A 64 1.56 -7.92 10.34
N ARG A 65 1.64 -9.16 9.84
CA ARG A 65 0.62 -9.73 8.99
C ARG A 65 -0.51 -9.91 9.99
N LEU A 66 -1.47 -8.99 9.94
CA LEU A 66 -2.73 -9.16 10.66
C LEU A 66 -3.16 -10.60 10.36
N SER A 67 -3.29 -11.40 11.41
CA SER A 67 -3.72 -12.78 11.25
C SER A 67 -5.06 -12.78 10.53
N ASN A 68 -5.32 -13.82 9.73
CA ASN A 68 -6.63 -13.96 9.10
C ASN A 68 -7.74 -13.89 10.17
N ASP A 69 -7.47 -14.39 11.38
CA ASP A 69 -8.36 -14.29 12.53
C ASP A 69 -8.64 -12.85 12.95
N ALA A 70 -7.61 -11.98 12.99
CA ALA A 70 -7.79 -10.55 13.30
C ALA A 70 -8.61 -9.83 12.23
N ILE A 71 -8.43 -10.20 10.96
CA ILE A 71 -9.22 -9.66 9.84
C ILE A 71 -10.68 -10.14 9.93
N SER A 72 -10.90 -11.43 10.19
CA SER A 72 -12.23 -12.00 10.38
C SER A 72 -12.97 -11.38 11.55
N GLN A 73 -12.28 -11.13 12.66
CA GLN A 73 -12.87 -10.46 13.82
C GLN A 73 -13.26 -9.02 13.46
N GLN A 74 -12.37 -8.26 12.83
CA GLN A 74 -12.67 -6.88 12.42
C GLN A 74 -13.87 -6.81 11.47
N LEU A 75 -13.98 -7.76 10.53
CA LEU A 75 -15.12 -7.85 9.62
C LEU A 75 -16.43 -8.15 10.37
N SER A 76 -16.40 -9.10 11.30
CA SER A 76 -17.55 -9.41 12.16
C SER A 76 -18.00 -8.20 12.99
N ASP A 77 -17.06 -7.50 13.62
CA ASP A 77 -17.36 -6.34 14.46
C ASP A 77 -17.96 -5.20 13.62
N THR A 78 -17.42 -4.99 12.41
CA THR A 78 -17.93 -3.98 11.48
C THR A 78 -19.35 -4.33 11.00
N GLN A 79 -19.59 -5.59 10.67
CA GLN A 79 -20.92 -6.09 10.27
C GLN A 79 -21.95 -5.83 11.37
N GLN A 80 -21.64 -6.21 12.62
CA GLN A 80 -22.53 -6.01 13.76
C GLN A 80 -22.85 -4.53 14.01
N LEU A 81 -21.84 -3.66 13.88
CA LEU A 81 -22.02 -2.22 14.09
C LEU A 81 -22.96 -1.61 13.04
N LEU A 82 -22.83 -2.02 11.78
CA LEU A 82 -23.70 -1.58 10.69
C LEU A 82 -25.14 -2.04 10.91
N GLU A 83 -25.34 -3.29 11.30
CA GLU A 83 -26.66 -3.84 11.62
C GLU A 83 -27.32 -3.12 12.79
N HIS A 84 -26.54 -2.81 13.84
CA HIS A 84 -27.01 -2.02 14.97
C HIS A 84 -27.53 -0.64 14.52
N TYR A 85 -26.73 0.11 13.74
CA TYR A 85 -27.14 1.43 13.29
C TYR A 85 -28.30 1.39 12.31
N TYR A 86 -28.36 0.40 11.43
CA TYR A 86 -29.49 0.19 10.54
C TYR A 86 -30.80 0.00 11.33
N ASN A 87 -30.79 -0.92 12.29
CA ASN A 87 -31.97 -1.17 13.14
C ASN A 87 -32.36 0.08 13.93
N ARG A 88 -31.38 0.80 14.47
CA ARG A 88 -31.64 2.02 15.22
C ARG A 88 -32.29 3.11 14.37
N CYS A 89 -31.85 3.28 13.13
CA CYS A 89 -32.46 4.21 12.19
C CYS A 89 -33.91 3.80 11.88
N GLN A 90 -34.17 2.53 11.61
CA GLN A 90 -35.51 2.01 11.36
C GLN A 90 -36.45 2.26 12.55
N GLU A 91 -36.01 1.97 13.77
CA GLU A 91 -36.80 2.27 14.98
C GLU A 91 -37.16 3.75 15.11
N LEU A 92 -36.19 4.64 14.84
CA LEU A 92 -36.42 6.09 14.91
C LEU A 92 -37.40 6.55 13.82
N GLU A 93 -37.33 5.97 12.62
CA GLU A 93 -38.29 6.23 11.55
C GLU A 93 -39.70 5.81 11.95
N TYR A 94 -39.88 4.60 12.51
CA TYR A 94 -41.18 4.16 13.02
C TYR A 94 -41.72 5.07 14.12
N GLN A 95 -40.88 5.50 15.06
CA GLN A 95 -41.28 6.43 16.12
C GLN A 95 -41.68 7.82 15.60
N LEU A 96 -41.16 8.24 14.45
CA LEU A 96 -41.58 9.50 13.80
C LEU A 96 -42.92 9.33 13.10
N ILE A 97 -43.18 8.17 12.49
CA ILE A 97 -44.45 7.84 11.85
C ILE A 97 -45.58 7.75 12.88
N ASP A 98 -45.36 7.08 14.01
CA ASP A 98 -46.36 6.91 15.08
C ASP A 98 -46.71 8.21 15.84
N LYS A 99 -45.91 9.27 15.67
CA LYS A 99 -46.14 10.58 16.31
C LYS A 99 -46.93 11.57 15.43
N CYS A 100 -47.30 11.17 14.21
CA CYS A 100 -48.22 11.92 13.33
C CYS A 100 -49.66 11.43 13.50
#